data_AF-A0A497FK46-F1
#
_entry.id   AF-A0A497FK46-F1
#
_cell.length_a   1.000
_cell.length_b   1.000
_cell.length_c   1.000
_cell.angle_alpha   90.00
_cell.angle_beta   90.00
_cell.angle_gamma   90.00
#
_symmetry.space_group_name_H-M   'P 1'
#
loop_
_entity.id
_entity.type
_entity.pdbx_description
1 polymer ?
#
loop_
_entity_poly.entity_id
_entity_poly.type
_entity_poly.pdbx_seq_one_letter_code
_entity_poly.pdbx_strand_id
1 'polypeptide(L)'
;MSNVCPHLRQDDEGRFRCVVLGSIVDPIALPCLSRYWECPYYLQAAREEELKAEEAKPVTEVVEEKEVSEEAEEVSVVEAAEALPRPIPEIPLKEELKESIENSLRSFKLLDEHWRRYESEAKRTLEEWAEVKEELIGYSRLLNNLVETIKNEIHEIEAKRELGFLDVEEANKLISS
;
A
#
# COMPACT_ATOMS: atom_id res chain seq x y z
N MET A 1 -2.91 2.40 24.95
CA MET A 1 -3.89 3.11 24.10
C MET A 1 -3.94 2.35 22.78
N SER A 2 -5.10 1.86 22.37
CA SER A 2 -5.24 1.11 21.12
C SER A 2 -5.00 2.04 19.94
N ASN A 3 -4.13 1.65 18.99
CA ASN A 3 -3.89 2.40 17.74
C ASN A 3 -4.97 2.19 16.67
N VAL A 4 -6.11 1.62 17.06
CA VAL A 4 -7.19 1.20 16.16
C VAL A 4 -8.42 2.05 16.45
N CYS A 5 -9.08 2.50 15.38
CA CYS A 5 -10.29 3.30 15.46
C CYS A 5 -11.40 2.60 16.28
N PRO A 6 -12.01 3.26 17.28
CA PRO A 6 -13.14 2.71 18.04
C PRO A 6 -14.36 2.35 17.18
N HIS A 7 -14.55 3.03 16.05
CA HIS A 7 -15.68 2.81 15.13
C HIS A 7 -15.39 1.78 14.03
N LEU A 8 -14.30 1.00 14.15
CA LEU A 8 -13.97 -0.06 13.21
C LEU A 8 -14.62 -1.38 13.65
N ARG A 9 -15.42 -1.99 12.78
CA ARG A 9 -16.01 -3.32 12.99
C ARG A 9 -15.57 -4.27 11.89
N GLN A 10 -15.59 -5.56 12.18
CA GLN A 10 -15.37 -6.60 11.19
C GLN A 10 -16.73 -7.20 10.81
N ASP A 11 -17.03 -7.28 9.52
CA ASP A 11 -18.21 -7.97 9.01
C ASP A 11 -18.01 -9.50 9.06
N ASP A 12 -19.09 -10.26 8.90
CA ASP A 12 -19.09 -11.75 8.92
C ASP A 12 -18.15 -12.38 7.86
N GLU A 13 -17.82 -11.63 6.81
CA GLU A 13 -16.89 -12.02 5.74
C GLU A 13 -15.43 -11.60 6.01
N GLY A 14 -15.12 -11.11 7.22
CA GLY A 14 -13.77 -10.76 7.64
C GLY A 14 -13.28 -9.39 7.17
N ARG A 15 -14.11 -8.59 6.50
CA ARG A 15 -13.79 -7.23 6.01
C ARG A 15 -14.01 -6.17 7.09
N PHE A 16 -13.16 -5.15 7.12
CA PHE A 16 -13.31 -4.02 8.05
C PHE A 16 -14.30 -2.99 7.52
N ARG A 17 -15.27 -2.59 8.35
CA ARG A 17 -16.30 -1.60 8.06
C ARG A 17 -16.22 -0.45 9.06
N CYS A 18 -16.34 0.78 8.56
CA CYS A 18 -16.46 1.97 9.40
C CYS A 18 -17.93 2.17 9.76
N VAL A 19 -18.26 2.20 11.04
CA VAL A 19 -19.64 2.42 11.49
C VAL A 19 -20.14 3.83 11.13
N VAL A 20 -19.25 4.83 11.10
CA VAL A 20 -19.58 6.22 10.76
C VAL A 20 -19.87 6.38 9.26
N LEU A 21 -19.08 5.74 8.40
CA LEU A 21 -19.25 5.86 6.94
C LEU A 21 -20.24 4.83 6.36
N GLY A 22 -20.53 3.75 7.10
CA GLY A 22 -21.34 2.63 6.62
C GLY A 22 -20.71 1.78 5.52
N SER A 23 -19.47 2.08 5.12
CA SER A 23 -18.77 1.41 4.01
C SER A 23 -17.58 0.55 4.47
N ILE A 24 -17.12 -0.31 3.55
CA ILE A 24 -15.91 -1.10 3.72
C ILE A 24 -14.70 -0.16 3.71
N VAL A 25 -13.85 -0.31 4.72
CA VAL A 25 -12.65 0.50 4.92
C VAL A 25 -11.52 -0.07 4.08
N ASP A 26 -11.03 0.75 3.16
CA ASP A 26 -9.73 0.51 2.52
C ASP A 26 -8.62 1.06 3.45
N PRO A 27 -7.69 0.21 3.92
CA PRO A 27 -6.57 0.62 4.77
C PRO A 27 -5.66 1.71 4.17
N ILE A 28 -5.66 1.88 2.84
CA ILE A 28 -4.86 2.89 2.14
C ILE A 28 -5.61 4.23 2.08
N ALA A 29 -6.93 4.20 1.90
CA ALA A 29 -7.74 5.40 1.77
C ALA A 29 -8.09 6.04 3.12
N LEU A 30 -8.15 5.25 4.20
CA LEU A 30 -8.54 5.72 5.53
C LEU A 30 -7.58 5.18 6.61
N PRO A 31 -7.01 6.04 7.48
CA PRO A 31 -6.01 5.66 8.48
C PRO A 31 -6.64 4.98 9.73
N CYS A 32 -7.69 4.19 9.56
CA CYS A 32 -8.44 3.58 10.66
C CYS A 32 -7.64 2.53 11.46
N LEU A 33 -6.58 1.98 10.86
CA LEU A 33 -5.72 0.93 11.43
C LEU A 33 -4.37 1.46 11.96
N SER A 34 -4.12 2.78 11.88
CA SER A 34 -2.83 3.37 12.25
C SER A 34 -2.98 4.67 13.06
N ARG A 35 -3.48 5.74 12.43
CA ARG A 35 -3.66 7.08 13.02
C ARG A 35 -5.11 7.53 12.91
N TYR A 36 -6.00 6.79 13.56
CA TYR A 36 -7.44 7.04 13.44
C TYR A 36 -7.86 8.43 13.95
N TRP A 37 -7.09 9.06 14.84
CA TRP A 37 -7.33 10.42 15.34
C TRP A 37 -7.10 11.51 14.28
N GLU A 38 -6.44 11.21 13.17
CA GLU A 38 -6.30 12.11 12.01
C GLU A 38 -7.45 11.93 11.00
N CYS A 39 -8.34 10.95 11.20
CA CYS A 39 -9.44 10.69 10.28
C CYS A 39 -10.55 11.75 10.40
N PRO A 40 -10.98 12.40 9.31
CA PRO A 40 -12.01 13.45 9.36
C PRO A 40 -13.34 12.92 9.89
N TYR A 41 -13.71 11.68 9.56
CA TYR A 41 -14.95 11.04 10.01
C TYR A 41 -14.92 10.67 11.49
N TYR A 42 -13.75 10.28 12.01
CA TYR A 42 -13.57 10.05 13.45
C TYR A 42 -13.73 11.37 14.23
N LEU A 43 -13.13 12.46 13.75
CA LEU A 43 -13.22 13.77 14.39
C LEU A 43 -14.63 14.37 14.35
N GLN A 44 -15.42 14.05 13.32
CA GLN A 44 -16.83 14.42 13.23
C GLN A 44 -17.67 13.61 14.23
N ALA A 45 -17.50 12.29 14.26
CA ALA A 45 -18.22 11.42 15.21
C ALA A 45 -17.89 11.77 16.66
N ALA A 46 -16.62 12.04 16.99
CA ALA A 46 -16.21 12.47 18.33
C ALA A 46 -16.88 13.80 18.73
N ARG A 47 -16.95 14.78 17.81
CA ARG A 47 -17.66 16.04 18.06
C ARG A 47 -19.16 15.83 18.25
N GLU A 48 -19.79 14.96 17.47
CA GLU A 48 -21.21 14.63 17.63
C GLU A 48 -21.49 13.90 18.95
N GLU A 49 -20.59 13.02 19.39
CA GLU A 49 -20.69 12.36 20.70
C GLU A 49 -20.52 13.35 21.86
N GLU A 50 -19.61 14.31 21.74
CA GLU A 50 -19.44 15.40 22.71
C GLU A 50 -20.69 16.28 22.80
N LEU A 51 -21.28 16.67 21.67
CA LEU A 51 -22.53 17.44 21.62
C LEU A 51 -23.71 16.67 22.24
N LYS A 52 -23.84 15.37 21.92
CA LYS A 52 -24.88 14.52 22.52
C LYS A 52 -24.66 14.26 24.02
N ALA A 53 -23.41 14.24 24.48
CA ALA A 53 -23.08 14.12 25.89
C ALA A 53 -23.35 15.41 26.69
N GLU A 54 -23.28 16.57 26.04
CA GLU A 54 -23.71 17.85 26.62
C GLU A 54 -25.24 17.99 26.68
N GLU A 55 -25.97 17.47 25.69
CA GLU A 55 -27.44 17.43 25.68
C GLU A 55 -28.05 16.43 26.69
N ALA A 56 -27.29 15.42 27.13
CA ALA A 56 -27.76 14.39 28.07
C ALA A 56 -27.55 14.75 29.56
N LYS A 57 -27.03 15.93 29.89
CA LYS A 57 -26.99 16.41 31.28
C LYS A 57 -28.39 16.88 31.70
N PRO A 58 -28.94 16.41 32.83
CA PRO A 58 -30.25 16.85 33.28
C PRO A 58 -30.20 18.35 33.58
N VAL A 59 -31.07 19.07 32.88
CA VAL A 59 -31.36 20.50 33.05
C VAL A 59 -31.84 20.73 34.48
N THR A 60 -30.98 21.29 35.32
CA THR A 60 -31.40 22.08 36.48
C THR A 60 -31.29 23.55 36.10
N GLU A 61 -32.46 24.18 36.08
CA GLU A 61 -32.75 25.61 35.99
C GLU A 61 -31.65 26.52 36.57
N VAL A 62 -31.20 27.52 35.80
CA VAL A 62 -31.37 28.94 36.18
C VAL A 62 -31.51 29.75 34.88
N VAL A 63 -32.65 30.41 34.80
CA VAL A 63 -33.08 31.45 33.87
C VAL A 63 -32.21 32.69 34.04
N GLU A 64 -31.67 33.23 32.95
CA GLU A 64 -31.57 34.68 32.79
C GLU A 64 -31.79 35.02 31.31
N GLU A 65 -33.03 35.43 31.05
CA GLU A 65 -33.50 36.09 29.85
C GLU A 65 -32.65 37.33 29.53
N LYS A 66 -32.28 37.48 28.26
CA LYS A 66 -32.27 38.80 27.65
C LYS A 66 -32.69 38.69 26.20
N GLU A 67 -34.00 38.75 26.04
CA GLU A 67 -34.72 39.05 24.81
C GLU A 67 -34.46 40.49 24.35
N VAL A 68 -34.91 40.75 23.11
CA VAL A 68 -35.09 42.04 22.40
C VAL A 68 -33.85 42.47 21.60
N SER A 69 -33.85 42.53 20.27
CA SER A 69 -34.94 42.79 19.32
C SER A 69 -34.81 42.00 18.00
N GLU A 70 -35.88 41.28 17.65
CA GLU A 70 -36.25 41.03 16.26
C GLU A 70 -36.77 42.34 15.65
N GLU A 71 -36.17 42.79 14.55
CA GLU A 71 -36.82 43.71 13.63
C GLU A 71 -36.57 43.16 12.23
N ALA A 72 -37.54 42.39 11.77
CA ALA A 72 -37.67 41.96 10.40
C ALA A 72 -38.12 43.16 9.56
N GLU A 73 -37.22 43.68 8.74
CA GLU A 73 -37.59 44.55 7.63
C GLU A 73 -37.07 43.93 6.32
N GLU A 74 -38.02 43.34 5.61
CA GLU A 74 -37.87 42.79 4.27
C GLU A 74 -37.57 43.88 3.24
N VAL A 75 -36.53 43.61 2.44
CA VAL A 75 -36.42 43.92 1.01
C VAL A 75 -36.37 45.41 0.64
N SER A 76 -35.14 45.92 0.58
CA SER A 76 -34.78 47.03 -0.32
C SER A 76 -33.64 46.56 -1.22
N VAL A 77 -33.96 46.37 -2.51
CA VAL A 77 -33.00 46.11 -3.58
C VAL A 77 -32.18 47.38 -3.77
N VAL A 78 -30.98 47.41 -3.20
CA VAL A 78 -29.99 48.46 -3.44
C VAL A 78 -28.80 47.85 -4.17
N GLU A 79 -28.74 48.22 -5.45
CA GLU A 79 -27.56 48.42 -6.29
C GLU A 79 -26.37 47.47 -6.14
N ALA A 80 -26.02 46.85 -7.27
CA ALA A 80 -24.77 46.17 -7.51
C ALA A 80 -23.58 47.07 -7.16
N ALA A 81 -23.10 46.94 -5.92
CA ALA A 81 -21.80 47.43 -5.51
C ALA A 81 -20.75 46.50 -6.14
N GLU A 82 -20.06 47.04 -7.13
CA GLU A 82 -18.85 46.50 -7.73
C GLU A 82 -17.88 46.09 -6.60
N ALA A 83 -17.82 44.79 -6.33
CA ALA A 83 -16.99 44.22 -5.28
C ALA A 83 -15.52 44.42 -5.67
N LEU A 84 -14.91 45.48 -5.15
CA LEU A 84 -13.46 45.68 -5.18
C LEU A 84 -12.78 44.37 -4.72
N PRO A 85 -11.73 43.90 -5.42
CA PRO A 85 -11.00 42.72 -4.98
C PRO A 85 -10.46 43.00 -3.58
N ARG A 86 -10.98 42.26 -2.59
CA ARG A 86 -10.41 42.27 -1.25
C ARG A 86 -8.93 41.87 -1.40
N PRO A 87 -7.97 42.68 -0.92
CA PRO A 87 -6.58 42.25 -0.92
C PRO A 87 -6.51 40.96 -0.10
N ILE A 88 -6.03 39.89 -0.73
CA ILE A 88 -5.74 38.64 -0.04
C ILE A 88 -4.71 39.01 1.04
N PRO A 89 -4.99 38.80 2.33
CA PRO A 89 -4.00 39.07 3.36
C PRO A 89 -2.80 38.17 3.08
N GLU A 90 -1.66 38.78 2.78
CA GLU A 90 -0.38 38.08 2.75
C GLU A 90 -0.14 37.58 4.17
N ILE A 91 -0.46 36.32 4.43
CA ILE A 91 -0.17 35.68 5.71
C ILE A 91 1.36 35.58 5.78
N PRO A 92 2.03 36.28 6.72
CA PRO A 92 3.46 36.17 6.85
C PRO A 92 3.78 34.74 7.28
N LEU A 93 4.28 33.93 6.34
CA LEU A 93 4.72 32.58 6.64
C LEU A 93 5.86 32.71 7.66
N LYS A 94 5.64 32.22 8.88
CA LYS A 94 6.67 32.17 9.93
C LYS A 94 7.93 31.53 9.34
N GLU A 95 9.10 32.12 9.59
CA GLU A 95 10.37 31.63 9.03
C GLU A 95 10.63 30.16 9.36
N GLU A 96 10.22 29.72 10.56
CA GLU A 96 10.25 28.30 10.99
C GLU A 96 9.47 27.37 10.04
N LEU A 97 8.32 27.82 9.53
CA LEU A 97 7.51 27.05 8.58
C LEU A 97 8.17 27.00 7.20
N LYS A 98 8.84 28.09 6.77
CA LYS A 98 9.64 28.09 5.53
C LYS A 98 10.78 27.08 5.64
N GLU A 99 11.52 27.11 6.73
CA GLU A 99 12.63 26.18 6.97
C GLU A 99 12.15 24.72 7.05
N SER A 100 11.02 24.47 7.71
CA SER A 100 10.41 23.13 7.79
C SER A 100 10.01 22.58 6.41
N ILE A 101 9.42 23.44 5.55
CA ILE A 101 9.06 23.08 4.18
C ILE A 101 10.33 22.80 3.36
N GLU A 102 11.34 23.65 3.44
CA GLU A 102 12.61 23.44 2.73
C GLU A 102 13.31 22.15 3.15
N ASN A 103 13.34 21.86 4.45
CA ASN A 103 13.92 20.61 4.97
C ASN A 103 13.13 19.40 4.47
N SER A 104 11.79 19.46 4.49
CA SER A 104 10.95 18.39 3.97
C SER A 104 11.19 18.17 2.47
N LEU A 105 11.30 19.24 1.68
CA LEU A 105 11.61 19.15 0.25
C LEU A 105 12.99 18.52 -0.01
N ARG A 106 14.00 18.84 0.81
CA ARG A 106 15.31 18.18 0.73
C ARG A 106 15.20 16.69 1.05
N SER A 107 14.47 16.33 2.11
CA SER A 107 14.23 14.93 2.49
C SER A 107 13.50 14.15 1.38
N PHE A 108 12.51 14.76 0.72
CA PHE A 108 11.81 14.13 -0.41
C PHE A 108 12.72 13.89 -1.61
N LYS A 109 13.62 14.84 -1.94
CA LYS A 109 14.60 14.65 -3.02
C LYS A 109 15.58 13.52 -2.70
N LEU A 110 16.09 13.46 -1.47
CA LEU A 110 16.95 12.36 -1.04
C LEU A 110 16.22 11.02 -1.11
N LEU A 111 14.95 10.98 -0.70
CA LEU A 111 14.14 9.78 -0.80
C LEU A 111 13.94 9.34 -2.26
N ASP A 112 13.67 10.27 -3.18
CA ASP A 112 13.56 9.98 -4.62
C ASP A 112 14.87 9.41 -5.18
N GLU A 113 16.01 9.98 -4.81
CA GLU A 113 17.33 9.46 -5.22
C GLU A 113 17.57 8.04 -4.70
N HIS A 114 17.29 7.79 -3.42
CA HIS A 114 17.40 6.45 -2.84
C HIS A 114 16.46 5.45 -3.50
N TRP A 115 15.23 5.86 -3.79
CA TRP A 115 14.25 5.02 -4.46
C TRP A 115 14.68 4.65 -5.87
N ARG A 116 15.12 5.63 -6.67
CA ARG A 116 15.65 5.39 -8.03
C ARG A 116 16.85 4.46 -8.01
N ARG A 117 17.74 4.63 -7.04
CA ARG A 117 18.89 3.74 -6.87
C ARG A 117 18.44 2.31 -6.56
N TYR A 118 17.56 2.15 -5.56
CA TYR A 118 16.99 0.84 -5.22
C TYR A 118 16.32 0.19 -6.42
N GLU A 119 15.49 0.93 -7.16
CA GLU A 119 14.80 0.42 -8.35
C GLU A 119 15.80 -0.04 -9.43
N SER A 120 16.86 0.75 -9.67
CA SER A 120 17.89 0.41 -10.64
C SER A 120 18.69 -0.84 -10.24
N GLU A 121 19.09 -0.96 -8.98
CA GLU A 121 19.80 -2.13 -8.46
C GLU A 121 18.90 -3.37 -8.48
N ALA A 122 17.62 -3.24 -8.08
CA ALA A 122 16.66 -4.34 -8.12
C ALA A 122 16.42 -4.84 -9.56
N LYS A 123 16.26 -3.93 -10.54
CA LYS A 123 16.14 -4.30 -11.95
C LYS A 123 17.38 -5.03 -12.46
N ARG A 124 18.57 -4.52 -12.14
CA ARG A 124 19.82 -5.17 -12.54
C ARG A 124 19.93 -6.58 -11.96
N THR A 125 19.62 -6.77 -10.67
CA THR A 125 19.63 -8.10 -10.05
C THR A 125 18.60 -9.05 -10.67
N LEU A 126 17.43 -8.56 -11.08
CA LEU A 126 16.45 -9.38 -11.79
C LEU A 126 16.93 -9.80 -13.17
N GLU A 127 17.62 -8.91 -13.90
CA GLU A 127 18.24 -9.22 -15.19
C GLU A 127 19.36 -10.26 -15.04
N GLU A 128 20.29 -10.04 -14.10
CA GLU A 128 21.36 -11.01 -13.78
C GLU A 128 20.79 -12.38 -13.39
N TRP A 129 19.72 -12.41 -12.58
CA TRP A 129 19.04 -13.65 -12.23
C TRP A 129 18.40 -14.35 -13.43
N ALA A 130 17.80 -13.58 -14.35
CA ALA A 130 17.19 -14.15 -15.55
C ALA A 130 18.24 -14.81 -16.44
N GLU A 131 19.41 -14.20 -16.61
CA GLU A 131 20.53 -14.77 -17.36
C GLU A 131 21.01 -16.09 -16.73
N VAL A 132 21.30 -16.09 -15.42
CA VAL A 132 21.73 -17.30 -14.70
C VAL A 132 20.69 -18.40 -14.78
N LYS A 133 19.40 -18.06 -14.68
CA LYS A 133 18.31 -19.01 -14.81
C LYS A 133 18.28 -19.65 -16.21
N GLU A 134 18.42 -18.87 -17.27
CA GLU A 134 18.45 -19.41 -18.64
C GLU A 134 19.66 -20.30 -18.87
N GLU A 135 20.84 -19.94 -18.34
CA GLU A 135 22.02 -20.79 -18.39
C GLU A 135 21.78 -22.13 -17.68
N LEU A 136 21.21 -22.11 -16.47
CA LEU A 136 20.88 -23.33 -15.71
C LEU A 136 19.88 -24.23 -16.45
N ILE A 137 18.87 -23.64 -17.09
CA ILE A 137 17.94 -24.37 -17.94
C ILE A 137 18.68 -25.01 -19.12
N GLY A 138 19.61 -24.28 -19.74
CA GLY A 138 20.48 -24.79 -20.80
C GLY A 138 21.32 -25.99 -20.36
N TYR A 139 22.01 -25.88 -19.22
CA TYR A 139 22.78 -26.96 -18.64
C TYR A 139 21.92 -28.17 -18.29
N SER A 140 20.72 -27.95 -17.73
CA SER A 140 19.78 -29.04 -17.43
C SER A 140 19.37 -29.81 -18.69
N ARG A 141 19.06 -29.10 -19.79
CA ARG A 141 18.76 -29.74 -21.08
C ARG A 141 19.95 -30.52 -21.62
N LEU A 142 21.16 -29.98 -21.54
CA LEU A 142 22.37 -30.66 -22.00
C LEU A 142 22.63 -31.95 -21.20
N LEU A 143 22.49 -31.89 -19.87
CA LEU A 143 22.62 -33.06 -19.00
C LEU A 143 21.55 -34.11 -19.30
N ASN A 144 20.30 -33.70 -19.53
CA ASN A 144 19.23 -34.63 -19.91
C ASN A 144 19.52 -35.33 -21.24
N ASN A 145 19.96 -34.58 -22.25
CA ASN A 145 20.35 -35.16 -23.54
C ASN A 145 21.52 -36.15 -23.38
N LEU A 146 22.52 -35.81 -22.56
CA LEU A 146 23.66 -36.69 -22.31
C LEU A 146 23.22 -37.98 -21.59
N VAL A 147 22.32 -37.88 -20.62
CA VAL A 147 21.72 -39.04 -19.96
C VAL A 147 20.94 -39.92 -20.95
N GLU A 148 20.16 -39.31 -21.84
CA GLU A 148 19.43 -40.05 -22.88
C GLU A 148 20.36 -40.75 -23.86
N THR A 149 21.42 -40.08 -24.32
CA THR A 149 22.44 -40.68 -25.19
C THR A 149 23.11 -41.88 -24.51
N ILE A 150 23.57 -41.73 -23.26
CA ILE A 150 24.20 -42.83 -22.52
C ILE A 150 23.22 -43.99 -22.31
N LYS A 151 21.95 -43.71 -22.01
CA LYS A 151 20.91 -44.76 -21.90
C LYS A 151 20.74 -45.51 -23.22
N ASN A 152 20.71 -44.80 -24.34
CA ASN A 152 20.61 -45.42 -25.66
C ASN A 152 21.84 -46.27 -25.97
N GLU A 153 23.05 -45.78 -25.67
CA GLU A 153 24.30 -46.54 -25.85
C GLU A 153 24.31 -47.82 -25.00
N ILE A 154 23.88 -47.75 -23.73
CA ILE A 154 23.73 -48.93 -22.86
C ILE A 154 22.73 -49.91 -23.48
N HIS A 155 21.56 -49.44 -23.91
CA HIS A 155 20.56 -50.29 -24.56
C HIS A 155 21.08 -50.94 -25.85
N GLU A 156 21.88 -50.24 -26.65
CA GLU A 156 22.53 -50.83 -27.83
C GLU A 156 23.54 -51.92 -27.46
N ILE A 157 24.33 -51.72 -26.40
CA ILE A 157 25.29 -52.73 -25.91
C ILE A 157 24.52 -53.96 -25.40
N GLU A 158 23.45 -53.76 -24.64
CA GLU A 158 22.57 -54.82 -24.15
C GLU A 158 21.94 -55.60 -25.32
N ALA A 159 21.41 -54.91 -26.34
CA ALA A 159 20.84 -55.55 -27.51
C ALA A 159 21.89 -56.35 -28.31
N LYS A 160 23.12 -55.82 -28.47
CA LYS A 160 24.22 -56.55 -29.13
C LYS A 160 24.61 -57.81 -28.35
N ARG A 161 24.59 -57.76 -27.02
CA ARG A 161 24.79 -58.93 -26.16
C ARG A 161 23.67 -59.95 -26.33
N GLU A 162 22.40 -59.52 -26.33
CA GLU A 162 21.25 -60.42 -26.52
C GLU A 162 21.28 -61.13 -27.88
N LEU A 163 21.75 -60.45 -28.92
CA LEU A 163 21.94 -61.01 -30.26
C LEU A 163 23.22 -61.87 -30.38
N GLY A 164 24.02 -61.98 -29.33
CA GLY A 164 25.25 -62.79 -29.29
C GLY A 164 26.46 -62.19 -29.98
N PHE A 165 26.44 -60.89 -30.31
CA PHE A 165 27.59 -60.18 -30.88
C PHE A 165 28.65 -59.81 -29.85
N LEU A 166 28.30 -59.79 -28.56
CA LEU A 166 29.19 -59.48 -27.44
C LEU A 166 29.04 -60.55 -26.35
N ASP A 167 30.14 -60.90 -25.70
CA ASP A 167 30.09 -61.71 -24.49
C ASP A 167 29.70 -60.87 -23.26
N VAL A 168 29.44 -61.54 -22.12
CA VAL A 168 29.01 -60.87 -20.89
C VAL A 168 30.13 -60.01 -20.27
N GLU A 169 31.40 -60.41 -20.40
CA GLU A 169 32.52 -59.67 -19.84
C GLU A 169 32.85 -58.41 -20.65
N GLU A 170 32.78 -58.48 -21.97
CA GLU A 170 32.96 -57.39 -22.93
C GLU A 170 31.86 -56.35 -22.78
N ALA A 171 30.59 -56.77 -22.70
CA ALA A 171 29.47 -55.86 -22.47
C ALA A 171 29.58 -55.13 -21.12
N ASN A 172 29.94 -55.84 -20.04
CA ASN A 172 30.10 -55.25 -18.72
C ASN A 172 31.26 -54.23 -18.66
N LYS A 173 32.37 -54.50 -19.36
CA LYS A 173 33.50 -53.55 -19.46
C LYS A 173 33.07 -52.25 -20.12
N LEU A 174 32.30 -52.32 -21.20
CA LEU A 174 31.82 -51.14 -21.94
C LEU A 174 30.83 -50.29 -21.15
N ILE A 175 29.98 -50.91 -20.31
CA ILE A 175 29.01 -50.20 -19.46
C ILE A 175 29.69 -49.57 -18.23
N SER A 176 30.79 -50.15 -17.76
CA SER A 176 31.51 -49.70 -16.56
C SER A 176 32.62 -48.66 -16.82
N SER A 177 32.91 -48.35 -18.10
CA SER A 177 33.91 -47.37 -18.52
C SER A 177 33.33 -45.96 -18.64
#